data_AF-A0A2E6YT23-F1
#
_entry.id   AF-A0A2E6YT23-F1
#
_cell.length_a   1.000
_cell.length_b   1.000
_cell.length_c   1.000
_cell.angle_alpha   90.00
_cell.angle_beta   90.00
_cell.angle_gamma   90.00
#
_symmetry.space_group_name_H-M   'P 1'
#
loop_
_entity.id
_entity.type
_entity.pdbx_description
1 polymer ?
#
loop_
_entity_poly.entity_id
_entity_poly.type
_entity_poly.pdbx_seq_one_letter_code
_entity_poly.pdbx_strand_id
1 'polypeptide(L)'
;MPSGGYREGSGRPRGSLNKTTLEQSHRLSELAKTHTEDALMALVDVARNGRTDAARVAAANSLLDRGYGKPIAIKSSEPEPFAPTVIEIRAPDLV
;
A
#
# COMPACT_ATOMS: atom_id res chain seq x y z
N MET A 1 -30.26 -13.39 -12.17
CA MET A 1 -29.58 -12.22 -11.59
C MET A 1 -28.22 -12.09 -12.28
N PRO A 2 -27.80 -10.93 -12.81
CA PRO A 2 -26.62 -10.88 -13.66
C PRO A 2 -25.32 -10.97 -12.84
N SER A 3 -24.45 -11.87 -13.29
CA SER A 3 -23.19 -12.30 -12.70
C SER A 3 -22.05 -11.33 -13.02
N GLY A 4 -21.45 -10.74 -11.98
CA GLY A 4 -20.18 -10.01 -12.08
C GLY A 4 -19.02 -10.99 -12.23
N GLY A 5 -18.65 -11.29 -13.47
CA GLY A 5 -17.52 -12.15 -13.81
C GLY A 5 -16.80 -11.63 -15.05
N TYR A 6 -15.57 -12.12 -15.27
CA TYR A 6 -14.75 -11.74 -16.41
C TYR A 6 -15.46 -12.03 -17.74
N ARG A 7 -15.50 -11.02 -18.61
CA ARG A 7 -15.93 -11.10 -20.01
C ARG A 7 -14.93 -10.33 -20.87
N GLU A 8 -14.81 -10.66 -22.15
CA GLU A 8 -14.03 -9.84 -23.08
C GLU A 8 -14.57 -8.40 -23.08
N GLY A 9 -13.70 -7.42 -22.82
CA GLY A 9 -14.08 -6.01 -22.63
C GLY A 9 -14.66 -5.66 -21.25
N SER A 10 -14.71 -6.60 -20.30
CA SER A 10 -15.10 -6.31 -18.92
C SER A 10 -13.98 -5.60 -18.14
N GLY A 11 -14.39 -4.74 -17.20
CA GLY A 11 -13.46 -3.96 -16.38
C GLY A 11 -13.21 -2.56 -16.92
N ARG A 12 -12.30 -1.85 -16.26
CA ARG A 12 -11.96 -0.48 -16.61
C ARG A 12 -11.04 -0.50 -17.86
N PRO A 13 -11.40 0.14 -18.98
CA PRO A 13 -10.60 0.08 -20.20
C PRO A 13 -9.19 0.64 -19.97
N ARG A 14 -8.19 0.01 -20.60
CA ARG A 14 -6.78 0.43 -20.52
C ARG A 14 -6.65 1.87 -21.04
N GLY A 15 -6.01 2.72 -20.25
CA GLY A 15 -5.84 4.14 -20.56
C GLY A 15 -7.01 5.05 -20.17
N SER A 16 -8.06 4.51 -19.52
CA SER A 16 -9.11 5.39 -19.01
C SER A 16 -8.55 6.35 -17.95
N LEU A 17 -8.81 7.64 -18.18
CA LEU A 17 -8.44 8.69 -17.23
C LEU A 17 -9.19 8.49 -15.91
N ASN A 18 -8.57 8.95 -14.82
CA ASN A 18 -9.25 8.97 -13.53
C ASN A 18 -10.49 9.87 -13.63
N LYS A 19 -11.61 9.40 -13.06
CA LYS A 19 -12.86 10.17 -13.03
C LYS A 19 -12.72 11.49 -12.27
N THR A 20 -11.71 11.56 -11.40
CA THR A 20 -11.39 12.69 -10.53
C THR A 20 -10.10 13.33 -11.03
N THR A 21 -10.07 14.67 -11.12
CA THR A 21 -8.86 15.40 -11.47
C THR A 21 -7.83 15.30 -10.34
N LEU A 22 -6.53 15.46 -10.66
CA LEU A 22 -5.46 15.43 -9.66
C LEU A 22 -5.70 16.48 -8.56
N GLU A 23 -6.14 17.68 -8.94
CA GLU A 23 -6.48 18.76 -8.00
C GLU A 23 -7.61 18.38 -7.03
N GLN A 24 -8.65 17.72 -7.52
CA GLN A 24 -9.74 17.23 -6.68
C GLN A 24 -9.26 16.16 -5.69
N SER A 25 -8.41 15.23 -6.13
CA SER A 25 -7.82 14.23 -5.23
C SER A 25 -6.90 14.86 -4.19
N HIS A 26 -6.13 15.88 -4.57
CA HIS A 26 -5.27 16.62 -3.65
C HIS A 26 -6.09 17.35 -2.60
N ARG A 27 -7.14 18.09 -3.01
CA ARG A 27 -8.04 18.80 -2.10
C ARG A 27 -8.72 17.86 -1.10
N LEU A 28 -9.16 16.69 -1.56
CA LEU A 28 -9.74 15.67 -0.68
C LEU A 28 -8.71 15.11 0.30
N SER A 29 -7.47 14.90 -0.15
CA SER A 29 -6.38 14.42 0.71
C SER A 29 -6.04 15.45 1.79
N GLU A 30 -5.97 16.74 1.46
CA GLU A 30 -5.75 17.80 2.44
C GLU A 30 -6.87 17.86 3.48
N LEU A 31 -8.13 17.77 3.05
CA LEU A 31 -9.26 17.70 3.97
C LEU A 31 -9.22 16.43 4.85
N ALA A 32 -8.76 15.30 4.31
CA ALA A 32 -8.60 14.09 5.12
C ALA A 32 -7.49 14.24 6.18
N LYS A 33 -6.40 14.95 5.85
CA LYS A 33 -5.30 15.21 6.78
C LYS A 33 -5.76 16.03 7.99
N THR A 34 -6.68 16.97 7.82
CA THR A 34 -7.18 17.79 8.94
C THR A 34 -7.97 16.98 9.97
N HIS A 35 -8.53 15.82 9.59
CA HIS A 35 -9.27 14.92 10.49
C HIS A 35 -8.41 13.79 11.08
N THR A 36 -7.09 13.83 10.88
CA THR A 36 -6.21 12.76 11.36
C THR A 36 -6.20 12.64 12.88
N GLU A 37 -6.26 13.75 13.60
CA GLU A 37 -6.32 13.78 15.06
C GLU A 37 -7.62 13.14 15.58
N ASP A 38 -8.77 13.57 15.06
CA ASP A 38 -10.09 12.99 15.41
C ASP A 38 -10.14 11.49 15.11
N ALA A 39 -9.61 11.07 13.96
CA ALA A 39 -9.55 9.67 13.58
C ALA A 39 -8.66 8.85 14.54
N LEU A 40 -7.56 9.44 15.01
CA LEU A 40 -6.68 8.81 15.99
C LEU A 40 -7.36 8.69 17.36
N MET A 41 -8.07 9.73 17.82
CA MET A 41 -8.86 9.68 19.05
C MET A 41 -9.97 8.63 18.96
N ALA A 42 -10.65 8.51 17.82
CA ALA A 42 -11.66 7.48 17.59
C ALA A 42 -11.06 6.07 17.67
N LEU A 43 -9.87 5.83 17.12
CA LEU A 43 -9.19 4.54 17.27
C LEU A 43 -8.82 4.24 18.72
N VAL A 44 -8.38 5.24 19.48
CA VAL A 44 -8.10 5.09 20.92
C VAL A 44 -9.37 4.75 21.70
N ASP A 45 -10.48 5.42 21.38
CA ASP A 45 -11.77 5.13 22.01
C ASP A 45 -12.25 3.72 21.67
N VAL A 46 -12.21 3.32 20.40
CA VAL A 46 -12.56 1.94 19.99
C VAL A 46 -11.66 0.91 20.65
N ALA A 47 -10.36 1.18 20.81
CA ALA A 47 -9.45 0.26 21.49
C ALA A 47 -9.80 0.07 22.98
N ARG A 48 -10.32 1.12 23.65
CA ARG A 48 -10.68 1.10 25.08
C ARG A 48 -12.11 0.60 25.33
N ASN A 49 -13.06 1.09 24.55
CA ASN A 49 -14.50 0.99 24.80
C ASN A 49 -15.26 0.19 23.72
N GLY A 50 -14.54 -0.36 22.73
CA GLY A 50 -15.15 -1.08 21.62
C GLY A 50 -16.03 -2.24 22.06
N ARG A 51 -17.22 -2.34 21.44
CA ARG A 51 -18.26 -3.33 21.79
C ARG A 51 -17.84 -4.78 21.55
N THR A 52 -16.93 -5.03 20.62
CA THR A 52 -16.44 -6.37 20.30
C THR A 52 -14.93 -6.45 20.46
N ASP A 53 -14.46 -7.61 20.90
CA ASP A 53 -13.03 -7.87 21.09
C ASP A 53 -12.27 -7.69 19.77
N ALA A 54 -12.87 -8.13 18.65
CA ALA A 54 -12.31 -7.93 17.31
C ALA A 54 -12.11 -6.45 16.95
N ALA A 55 -13.06 -5.57 17.29
CA ALA A 55 -12.93 -4.14 17.04
C ALA A 55 -11.80 -3.53 17.88
N ARG A 56 -11.70 -3.93 19.17
CA ARG A 56 -10.62 -3.47 20.05
C ARG A 56 -9.25 -3.90 19.55
N VAL A 57 -9.10 -5.18 19.16
CA VAL A 57 -7.85 -5.73 18.60
C VAL A 57 -7.48 -5.04 17.29
N ALA A 58 -8.43 -4.84 16.39
CA ALA A 58 -8.18 -4.15 15.12
C ALA A 58 -7.73 -2.69 15.33
N ALA A 59 -8.35 -1.97 16.27
CA ALA A 59 -7.95 -0.62 16.63
C ALA A 59 -6.57 -0.56 17.28
N ALA A 60 -6.27 -1.49 18.21
CA ALA A 60 -4.96 -1.59 18.84
C ALA A 60 -3.84 -1.87 17.81
N ASN A 61 -4.03 -2.86 16.93
CA ASN A 61 -3.08 -3.15 15.86
C ASN A 61 -2.87 -1.95 14.93
N SER A 62 -3.96 -1.24 14.60
CA SER A 62 -3.92 -0.02 13.80
C SER A 62 -3.07 1.09 14.43
N LEU A 63 -3.10 1.24 15.75
CA LEU A 63 -2.25 2.21 16.46
C LEU A 63 -0.78 1.77 16.48
N LEU A 64 -0.51 0.49 16.74
CA LEU A 64 0.85 -0.06 16.77
C LEU A 64 1.53 0.01 15.40
N ASP A 65 0.81 -0.37 14.33
CA ASP A 65 1.29 -0.30 12.95
C ASP A 65 1.69 1.13 12.55
N ARG A 66 1.07 2.16 13.14
CA ARG A 66 1.38 3.58 12.86
C ARG A 66 2.54 4.09 13.69
N GLY A 67 2.63 3.70 14.96
CA GLY A 67 3.70 4.14 15.86
C GLY A 67 5.03 3.45 15.59
N TYR A 68 5.00 2.16 15.28
CA TYR A 68 6.21 1.32 15.12
C TYR A 68 6.42 0.81 13.70
N GLY A 69 5.44 1.00 12.80
CA GLY A 69 5.48 0.42 11.45
C GLY A 69 5.04 -1.03 11.42
N LYS A 70 4.90 -1.57 10.20
CA LYS A 70 4.66 -3.00 9.98
C LYS A 70 5.98 -3.76 9.97
N PRO A 71 6.04 -4.98 10.53
CA PRO A 71 7.20 -5.85 10.38
C PRO A 71 7.57 -6.04 8.90
N ILE A 72 8.87 -5.98 8.60
CA ILE A 72 9.36 -6.21 7.24
C ILE A 72 9.08 -7.68 6.90
N ALA A 73 8.19 -7.91 5.94
CA ALA A 73 8.00 -9.24 5.38
C ALA A 73 9.23 -9.56 4.52
N ILE A 74 10.14 -10.37 5.07
CA ILE A 74 11.23 -10.95 4.31
C ILE A 74 10.58 -11.93 3.32
N LYS A 75 10.50 -11.52 2.06
CA LYS A 75 10.07 -12.43 0.99
C LYS A 75 11.24 -13.38 0.74
N SER A 76 11.07 -14.64 1.05
CA SER A 76 11.93 -15.69 0.53
C SER A 76 11.68 -15.79 -0.98
N SER A 77 12.42 -15.02 -1.77
CA SER A 77 12.51 -15.29 -3.21
C SER A 77 13.33 -16.56 -3.38
N GLU A 78 12.79 -17.51 -4.15
CA GLU A 78 13.62 -18.60 -4.67
C GLU A 78 14.82 -17.98 -5.41
N PRO A 79 16.04 -18.52 -5.24
CA PRO A 79 17.19 -18.00 -5.95
C PRO A 79 17.00 -18.29 -7.44
N GLU A 80 16.72 -17.24 -8.21
CA GLU A 80 16.79 -17.29 -9.66
C GLU A 80 18.21 -17.73 -10.06
N PRO A 81 18.36 -18.71 -10.97
CA PRO A 81 19.68 -19.16 -11.41
C PRO A 81 20.43 -18.01 -12.10
N PHE A 82 21.35 -17.41 -11.37
CA PHE A 82 22.24 -16.37 -11.89
C PHE A 82 23.25 -17.00 -12.85
N ALA A 83 23.26 -16.55 -14.11
CA ALA A 83 24.35 -16.86 -15.03
C ALA A 83 25.65 -16.21 -14.54
N PRO A 84 26.81 -16.89 -14.63
CA PRO A 84 28.07 -16.32 -14.17
C PRO A 84 28.36 -15.00 -14.90
N THR A 85 28.62 -13.93 -14.14
CA THR A 85 29.11 -12.68 -14.72
C THR A 85 30.56 -12.88 -15.13
N VAL A 86 30.83 -12.83 -16.43
CA VAL A 86 32.19 -12.81 -16.98
C VAL A 86 32.71 -11.37 -16.87
N ILE A 87 33.76 -11.17 -16.07
CA ILE A 87 34.45 -9.88 -15.95
C ILE A 87 35.60 -9.88 -16.96
N GLU A 88 35.49 -9.06 -18.01
CA GLU A 88 36.60 -8.82 -18.94
C GLU A 88 37.50 -7.70 -18.43
N ILE A 89 38.80 -7.97 -18.28
CA ILE A 89 39.80 -6.95 -17.97
C ILE A 89 40.34 -6.40 -19.30
N ARG A 90 40.04 -5.14 -19.62
CA ARG A 90 40.66 -4.42 -20.75
C ARG A 90 41.84 -3.60 -20.28
N ALA A 91 42.94 -3.67 -21.02
CA ALA A 91 44.06 -2.75 -20.84
C ALA A 91 43.59 -1.31 -21.15
N PRO A 92 44.05 -0.29 -20.38
CA PRO A 92 43.77 1.10 -20.72
C PRO A 92 44.44 1.46 -22.06
N ASP A 93 43.73 2.22 -22.90
CA ASP A 93 44.28 2.72 -24.15
C ASP A 93 45.47 3.65 -23.84
N LEU A 94 46.64 3.33 -24.42
CA LEU A 94 47.85 4.14 -24.30
C LEU A 94 47.68 5.41 -25.16
N VAL A 95 47.65 6.58 -24.51
CA VAL A 95 47.75 7.91 -25.15
C VAL A 95 49.22 8.26 -25.39
#